data_AF-A4G3X5-F1
#
_entry.id   AF-A4G3X5-F1
#
_cell.length_a   1.000
_cell.length_b   1.000
_cell.length_c   1.000
_cell.angle_alpha   90.00
_cell.angle_beta   90.00
_cell.angle_gamma   90.00
#
_symmetry.space_group_name_H-M   'P 1'
#
loop_
_entity.id
_entity.type
_entity.pdbx_description
1 polymer ?
#
loop_
_entity_poly.entity_id
_entity_poly.type
_entity_poly.pdbx_seq_one_letter_code
_entity_poly.pdbx_strand_id
1 'polypeptide(L)' 'MSRIPAAVYHGYEIFTMVVPVDGGLWSATSEIEINGANGIDISQGFGGPCQGHTREEAQAMVIADTKHKIDDLLAEP' A
#
# COMPACT_ATOMS: atom_id res chain seq x y z
N MET A 1 -3.86 13.40 -14.50
CA MET A 1 -4.13 13.72 -13.07
C MET A 1 -2.93 13.22 -12.30
N SER A 2 -2.26 14.06 -11.50
CA SER A 2 -1.18 13.60 -10.64
C SER A 2 -1.80 12.83 -9.47
N ARG A 3 -1.49 11.53 -9.34
CA ARG A 3 -1.84 10.79 -8.12
C ARG A 3 -0.97 11.34 -6.99
N ILE A 4 -1.52 11.46 -5.78
CA ILE A 4 -0.75 11.83 -4.59
C ILE A 4 -0.48 10.54 -3.83
N PRO A 5 0.79 10.17 -3.58
CA PRO A 5 1.11 8.98 -2.83
C PRO A 5 0.65 9.13 -1.37
N ALA A 6 0.17 8.02 -0.80
CA ALA A 6 -0.17 7.93 0.61
C ALA A 6 1.09 7.94 1.50
N ALA A 7 2.22 7.43 0.99
CA ALA A 7 3.51 7.48 1.64
C ALA A 7 4.65 7.38 0.61
N VAL A 8 5.86 7.79 0.99
CA VAL A 8 7.09 7.55 0.21
C VAL A 8 8.07 6.78 1.10
N TYR A 9 8.68 5.72 0.57
CA TYR A 9 9.57 4.82 1.32
C TYR A 9 10.68 4.27 0.40
N HIS A 10 11.95 4.44 0.77
CA HIS A 10 13.11 4.01 -0.05
C HIS A 10 13.08 4.45 -1.53
N GLY A 11 12.47 5.60 -1.83
CA GLY A 11 12.31 6.09 -3.21
C GLY A 11 11.10 5.50 -3.95
N TYR A 12 10.36 4.58 -3.33
CA TYR A 12 9.07 4.09 -3.80
C TYR A 12 7.93 4.99 -3.31
N GLU A 13 7.03 5.33 -4.22
CA GLU A 13 5.78 6.04 -3.97
C GLU A 13 4.68 5.01 -3.71
N ILE A 14 4.11 5.01 -2.51
CA ILE A 14 3.06 4.07 -2.09
C ILE A 14 1.70 4.71 -2.28
N PHE A 15 0.90 4.16 -3.18
CA PHE A 15 -0.51 4.49 -3.35
C PHE A 15 -1.35 3.46 -2.63
N THR A 16 -2.34 3.92 -1.86
CA THR A 16 -3.20 3.04 -1.07
C THR A 16 -4.66 3.41 -1.27
N MET A 17 -5.50 2.40 -1.50
CA MET A 17 -6.95 2.51 -1.49
C MET A 17 -7.52 1.63 -0.39
N VAL A 18 -8.36 2.22 0.46
CA VAL A 18 -9.08 1.51 1.52
C VAL A 18 -10.58 1.71 1.30
N VAL A 19 -11.34 0.62 1.28
CA VAL A 19 -12.79 0.60 1.07
C VAL A 19 -13.47 -0.15 2.21
N PRO A 20 -14.60 0.35 2.74
CA PRO A 20 -15.35 -0.38 3.75
C PRO A 20 -15.98 -1.63 3.12
N VAL A 21 -16.07 -2.70 3.90
CA VAL A 21 -16.80 -3.93 3.56
C VAL A 21 -17.84 -4.22 4.64
N ASP A 22 -18.78 -5.11 4.34
CA ASP A 22 -19.87 -5.47 5.26
C ASP A 22 -19.35 -5.95 6.62
N GLY A 23 -20.10 -5.61 7.69
CA GLY A 23 -19.76 -6.02 9.05
C GLY A 23 -18.74 -5.14 9.78
N GLY A 24 -18.48 -3.91 9.30
CA GLY A 24 -17.55 -2.98 9.94
C GLY A 24 -16.08 -3.30 9.68
N LEU A 25 -15.80 -4.09 8.65
CA LEU A 25 -14.47 -4.46 8.22
C LEU A 25 -14.02 -3.56 7.06
N TRP A 26 -12.72 -3.59 6.72
CA TRP A 26 -12.15 -2.82 5.62
C TRP A 26 -11.36 -3.72 4.68
N SER A 27 -11.39 -3.41 3.39
CA SER A 27 -10.50 -3.99 2.38
C SER A 27 -9.53 -2.92 1.92
N ALA A 28 -8.25 -3.25 1.77
CA ALA A 28 -7.24 -2.29 1.32
C ALA A 28 -6.34 -2.89 0.25
N THR A 29 -5.96 -2.08 -0.72
CA THR A 29 -5.02 -2.41 -1.80
C THR A 29 -3.93 -1.35 -1.87
N SER A 30 -2.72 -1.75 -2.22
CA SER A 30 -1.61 -0.83 -2.40
C SER A 30 -0.86 -1.07 -3.71
N GLU A 31 -0.24 -0.01 -4.20
CA GLU A 31 0.56 0.00 -5.41
C GLU A 31 1.82 0.80 -5.10
N ILE A 32 2.98 0.31 -5.53
CA ILE A 32 4.22 1.05 -5.37
C ILE A 32 4.79 1.40 -6.75
N GLU A 33 5.18 2.65 -6.91
CA GLU A 33 5.78 3.19 -8.15
C GLU A 33 7.17 3.77 -7.81
N ILE A 34 8.07 3.93 -8.80
CA ILE A 34 9.32 4.70 -8.64
C ILE A 34 9.38 5.78 -9.70
N ASN A 35 9.56 7.03 -9.28
CA ASN A 35 9.87 8.19 -10.14
C ASN A 35 8.93 8.40 -11.34
N GLY A 36 7.65 8.02 -11.24
CA GLY A 36 6.63 8.28 -12.27
C GLY A 36 6.83 7.62 -13.65
N ALA A 37 7.89 6.84 -13.89
CA ALA A 37 8.07 5.95 -15.05
C ALA A 37 9.33 5.06 -14.92
N ASN A 38 9.21 3.78 -15.28
CA ASN A 38 10.25 2.73 -15.34
C ASN A 38 10.91 2.31 -14.01
N GLY A 39 10.21 2.49 -12.90
CA GLY A 39 10.38 1.64 -11.71
C GLY A 39 9.66 0.31 -11.89
N ILE A 40 10.08 -0.73 -11.19
CA ILE A 40 9.42 -2.03 -11.20
C ILE A 40 7.93 -1.84 -10.89
N ASP A 41 7.04 -2.31 -11.76
CA ASP A 41 5.59 -2.34 -11.52
C ASP A 41 5.31 -3.37 -10.43
N ILE A 42 5.36 -2.93 -9.18
CA ILE A 42 5.01 -3.77 -8.04
C ILE A 42 3.61 -3.35 -7.61
N SER A 43 2.64 -3.77 -8.43
CA SER A 43 1.25 -3.77 -8.01
C SER A 43 1.08 -4.89 -6.99
N GLN A 44 0.94 -4.53 -5.72
CA GLN A 44 0.64 -5.49 -4.67
C GLN A 44 -0.79 -5.29 -4.17
N GLY A 45 -1.72 -5.94 -4.87
CA GLY A 45 -3.07 -6.09 -4.39
C GLY A 45 -3.08 -6.90 -3.10
N PHE A 46 -3.36 -6.23 -1.98
CA PHE A 46 -3.80 -6.90 -0.77
C PHE A 46 -5.31 -7.11 -0.86
N GLY A 47 -5.76 -8.31 -0.55
CA GLY A 47 -7.17 -8.68 -0.53
C GLY A 47 -7.46 -9.39 0.76
N GLY A 48 -7.75 -8.64 1.82
CA GLY A 48 -8.07 -9.22 3.12
C GLY A 48 -8.71 -8.19 4.06
N PRO A 49 -9.50 -8.65 5.04
CA PRO A 49 -10.07 -7.77 6.04
C PRO A 49 -8.95 -7.13 6.87
N CYS A 50 -8.75 -5.82 6.72
CA CYS A 50 -7.91 -5.03 7.61
C CYS A 50 -8.67 -4.89 8.94
N GLN A 51 -8.10 -5.39 10.03
CA GLN A 51 -8.63 -5.20 11.40
C GLN A 51 -8.41 -3.78 11.94
N GLY A 52 -8.60 -2.75 11.10
CA GLY A 52 -8.68 -1.36 11.55
C GLY A 52 -10.14 -1.05 11.88
N HIS A 53 -10.44 -0.56 13.07
CA HIS A 53 -11.81 -0.12 13.39
C HIS A 53 -12.16 1.17 12.62
N THR A 54 -11.15 1.87 12.10
CA THR A 54 -11.24 3.09 11.30
C THR A 54 -10.50 2.97 9.95
N ARG A 55 -10.83 3.86 9.01
CA ARG A 55 -10.18 3.95 7.69
C ARG A 55 -8.69 4.24 7.82
N GLU A 56 -8.33 5.14 8.73
CA GLU A 56 -6.97 5.60 8.98
C GLU A 56 -6.09 4.47 9.53
N GLU A 57 -6.62 3.65 10.44
CA GLU A 57 -5.92 2.46 10.96
C GLU A 57 -5.73 1.41 9.86
N ALA A 58 -6.77 1.13 9.07
CA ALA A 58 -6.67 0.21 7.93
C ALA A 58 -5.63 0.70 6.90
N GLN A 59 -5.59 2.02 6.65
CA GLN A 59 -4.59 2.65 5.78
C GLN A 59 -3.17 2.55 6.35
N ALA A 60 -2.99 2.78 7.65
CA ALA A 60 -1.69 2.66 8.30
C ALA A 60 -1.14 1.22 8.27
N MET A 61 -2.02 0.24 8.52
CA MET A 61 -1.67 -1.18 8.46
C MET A 61 -1.19 -1.61 7.08
N VAL A 62 -1.93 -1.28 6.03
CA VAL A 62 -1.56 -1.68 4.66
C VAL A 62 -0.29 -0.96 4.18
N ILE A 63 -0.07 0.30 4.60
CA ILE A 63 1.19 1.00 4.33
C ILE A 63 2.36 0.29 5.02
N ALA A 64 2.21 -0.12 6.28
CA ALA A 64 3.26 -0.83 7.01
C ALA A 64 3.61 -2.17 6.34
N ASP A 65 2.60 -2.94 5.92
CA ASP A 65 2.79 -4.21 5.22
C ASP A 65 3.45 -4.02 3.84
N THR A 66 3.05 -2.96 3.13
CA THR A 66 3.69 -2.58 1.85
C THR A 66 5.17 -2.22 2.04
N LYS A 67 5.52 -1.54 3.15
CA LYS A 67 6.93 -1.24 3.48
C LYS A 67 7.74 -2.50 3.74
N HIS A 68 7.21 -3.47 4.49
CA HIS A 68 7.89 -4.74 4.69
C HIS A 68 8.15 -5.47 3.37
N LYS A 69 7.19 -5.46 2.44
CA LYS A 69 7.42 -6.02 1.09
C LYS A 69 8.50 -5.26 0.31
N ILE A 70 8.56 -3.93 0.43
CA ILE A 70 9.67 -3.16 -0.15
C ILE A 70 11.01 -3.58 0.46
N ASP A 71 11.05 -3.76 1.79
CA ASP A 71 12.26 -4.23 2.48
C ASP A 71 12.69 -5.61 1.97
N ASP A 72 11.74 -6.55 1.79
CA ASP A 72 11.98 -7.89 1.24
C ASP A 72 12.54 -7.82 -0.18
N LEU A 73 11.95 -6.98 -1.04
CA LEU A 73 12.39 -6.78 -2.43
C LEU A 73 13.80 -6.19 -2.51
N LEU A 74 14.14 -5.27 -1.60
CA LEU A 74 15.47 -4.68 -1.50
C LEU A 74 16.50 -5.63 -0.88
N ALA A 75 16.05 -6.65 -0.17
CA ALA A 75 16.89 -7.68 0.44
C ALA A 75 17.16 -8.87 -0.52
N GLU A 76 16.43 -8.99 -1.63
CA GLU A 76 16.74 -9.96 -2.68
C GLU A 76 18.07 -9.60 -3.39
N PRO A 77 19.04 -10.54 -3.49
CA PRO A 77 20.40 -10.29 -3.98
C PRO A 77 20.55 -10.12 -5.50
#